data_AF-A0A314Y1J9-F1
#
_entry.id   AF-A0A314Y1J9-F1
#
_cell.length_a   1.000
_cell.length_b   1.000
_cell.length_c   1.000
_cell.angle_alpha   90.00
_cell.angle_beta   90.00
_cell.angle_gamma   90.00
#
_symmetry.space_group_name_H-M   'P 1'
#
loop_
_entity.id
_entity.type
_entity.pdbx_description
1 polymer ?
#
loop_
_entity_poly.entity_id
_entity_poly.type
_entity_poly.pdbx_seq_one_letter_code
_entity_poly.pdbx_strand_id
1 'polypeptide(L)'
;MASRDKVKFDNLLHHPLLLDSFERANFAVAGFERIGIETGWMEDYRSYEKIKYEGERKRNINIRNSIQSSKQHVAFNSIYERDKYIYQDNVVGVLNYTRNVLNHIGQHLTKTHDDLESQEIEEALTAMFPESLIDLYEFLVIHKNVNAGECTN
;
A
#
# COMPACT_ATOMS: atom_id res chain seq x y z
N MET A 1 22.94 -12.52 -13.94
CA MET A 1 21.96 -13.62 -14.00
C MET A 1 20.88 -13.30 -12.99
N ALA A 2 19.71 -12.86 -13.43
CA ALA A 2 18.59 -12.60 -12.52
C ALA A 2 18.11 -13.94 -11.95
N SER A 3 18.24 -14.11 -10.63
CA SER A 3 17.47 -15.10 -9.88
C SER A 3 16.01 -14.90 -10.26
N ARG A 4 15.37 -15.86 -10.93
CA ARG A 4 13.92 -15.91 -10.99
C ARG A 4 13.46 -16.32 -9.60
N ASP A 5 13.15 -15.35 -8.75
CA ASP A 5 12.57 -15.60 -7.45
C ASP A 5 11.30 -16.43 -7.65
N LYS A 6 11.37 -17.70 -7.25
CA LYS A 6 10.28 -18.66 -7.45
C LYS A 6 9.20 -18.38 -6.41
N VAL A 7 8.18 -17.64 -6.81
CA VAL A 7 6.95 -17.51 -6.02
C VAL A 7 6.29 -18.89 -5.94
N LYS A 8 5.99 -19.36 -4.72
CA LYS A 8 5.24 -20.60 -4.52
C LYS A 8 3.86 -20.47 -5.16
N PHE A 9 3.34 -21.54 -5.75
CA PHE A 9 2.03 -21.51 -6.41
C PHE A 9 0.92 -21.05 -5.47
N ASP A 10 0.95 -21.47 -4.20
CA ASP A 10 -0.02 -21.04 -3.18
C ASP A 10 0.00 -19.52 -2.96
N ASN A 11 1.18 -18.88 -3.01
CA ASN A 11 1.28 -17.43 -2.90
C ASN A 11 0.64 -16.71 -4.10
N LEU A 12 0.65 -17.32 -5.30
CA LEU A 12 0.00 -16.75 -6.47
C LEU A 12 -1.52 -16.67 -6.31
N LEU A 13 -2.13 -17.60 -5.57
CA LEU A 13 -3.58 -17.58 -5.30
C LEU A 13 -4.01 -16.36 -4.48
N HIS A 14 -3.08 -15.78 -3.71
CA HIS A 14 -3.29 -14.58 -2.91
C HIS A 14 -2.70 -13.32 -3.57
N HIS A 15 -2.41 -13.37 -4.87
CA HIS A 15 -1.91 -12.22 -5.61
C HIS A 15 -3.00 -11.15 -5.71
N PRO A 16 -2.72 -9.84 -5.48
CA PRO A 16 -3.74 -8.78 -5.47
C PRO A 16 -4.62 -8.70 -6.72
N LEU A 17 -4.12 -9.15 -7.88
CA LEU A 17 -4.90 -9.23 -9.13
C LEU A 17 -5.99 -10.31 -9.14
N LEU A 18 -5.90 -11.31 -8.25
CA LEU A 18 -6.86 -12.40 -8.15
C LEU A 18 -7.84 -12.21 -6.99
N LEU A 19 -7.55 -11.26 -6.10
CA LEU A 19 -8.35 -10.97 -4.92
C LEU A 19 -9.50 -10.00 -5.25
N ASP A 20 -10.67 -10.25 -4.65
CA ASP A 20 -11.77 -9.29 -4.66
C ASP A 20 -11.48 -8.07 -3.75
N SER A 21 -12.33 -7.04 -3.76
CA SER A 21 -12.05 -5.82 -2.99
C SER A 21 -12.04 -6.05 -1.47
N PHE A 22 -12.81 -7.01 -0.96
CA PHE A 22 -12.81 -7.36 0.45
C PHE A 22 -11.50 -8.06 0.84
N GLU A 23 -11.06 -9.04 0.05
CA GLU A 23 -9.80 -9.74 0.26
C GLU A 23 -8.59 -8.81 0.09
N ARG A 24 -8.64 -7.88 -0.87
CA ARG A 24 -7.61 -6.84 -1.02
C ARG A 24 -7.56 -5.92 0.19
N ALA A 25 -8.71 -5.56 0.77
CA ALA A 25 -8.76 -4.74 1.97
C ALA A 25 -8.10 -5.46 3.16
N ASN A 26 -8.40 -6.75 3.37
CA ASN A 26 -7.77 -7.57 4.41
C ASN A 26 -6.26 -7.67 4.18
N PHE A 27 -5.84 -7.97 2.94
CA PHE A 27 -4.44 -8.02 2.55
C PHE A 27 -3.71 -6.71 2.85
N ALA A 28 -4.31 -5.57 2.50
CA ALA A 28 -3.75 -4.25 2.75
C ALA A 28 -3.54 -4.05 4.26
N VAL A 29 -4.58 -4.26 5.07
CA VAL A 29 -4.52 -4.06 6.52
C VAL A 29 -3.45 -4.94 7.14
N ALA A 30 -3.52 -6.26 6.94
CA ALA A 30 -2.56 -7.19 7.54
C ALA A 30 -1.12 -6.95 7.04
N GLY A 31 -0.95 -6.66 5.75
CA GLY A 31 0.35 -6.37 5.17
C GLY A 31 0.97 -5.08 5.74
N PHE A 32 0.17 -4.02 5.87
CA PHE A 32 0.65 -2.74 6.40
C PHE A 32 0.87 -2.75 7.92
N GLU A 33 0.10 -3.54 8.67
CA GLU A 33 0.38 -3.84 10.08
C GLU A 33 1.73 -4.54 10.23
N ARG A 34 1.99 -5.56 9.40
CA ARG A 34 3.22 -6.33 9.43
C ARG A 34 4.46 -5.47 9.17
N ILE A 35 4.48 -4.71 8.06
CA ILE A 35 5.63 -3.82 7.79
C ILE A 35 5.75 -2.70 8.83
N GLY A 36 4.62 -2.30 9.45
CA GLY A 36 4.58 -1.27 10.48
C GLY A 36 5.31 -1.64 11.78
N ILE A 37 5.47 -2.95 12.05
CA ILE A 37 6.22 -3.47 13.20
C ILE A 37 7.72 -3.55 12.91
N GLU A 38 8.11 -3.59 11.64
CA GLU A 38 9.51 -3.70 11.22
C GLU A 38 10.22 -2.34 11.22
N THR A 39 11.17 -2.16 12.15
CA THR A 39 12.05 -0.98 12.16
C THR A 39 12.85 -0.91 10.85
N GLY A 40 12.77 0.24 10.16
CA GLY A 40 13.56 0.49 8.96
C GLY A 40 13.02 -0.10 7.65
N TRP A 41 11.76 -0.57 7.62
CA TRP A 41 11.15 -1.16 6.42
C TRP A 41 11.24 -0.27 5.17
N MET A 42 11.20 1.06 5.34
CA MET A 42 11.30 2.01 4.23
C MET A 42 12.68 1.93 3.54
N GLU A 43 13.78 1.86 4.29
CA GLU A 43 15.12 1.74 3.72
C GLU A 43 15.34 0.38 3.07
N ASP A 44 14.75 -0.67 3.66
CA ASP A 44 14.76 -2.01 3.09
C ASP A 44 13.98 -2.05 1.77
N TYR A 45 12.80 -1.44 1.71
CA TYR A 45 12.05 -1.31 0.46
C TYR A 45 12.85 -0.57 -0.61
N ARG A 46 13.51 0.55 -0.29
CA ARG A 46 14.36 1.27 -1.25
C ARG A 46 15.51 0.41 -1.75
N SER A 47 16.11 -0.38 -0.87
CA SER A 47 17.18 -1.31 -1.21
C SER A 47 16.69 -2.42 -2.13
N TYR A 48 15.53 -3.00 -1.83
CA TYR A 48 14.85 -3.96 -2.68
C TYR A 48 14.56 -3.40 -4.07
N GLU A 49 13.93 -2.22 -4.14
CA GLU A 49 13.58 -1.58 -5.40
C GLU A 49 14.82 -1.33 -6.27
N LYS A 50 15.89 -0.81 -5.66
CA LYS A 50 17.17 -0.57 -6.35
C LYS A 50 17.77 -1.84 -6.93
N ILE A 51 17.72 -2.96 -6.20
CA ILE A 51 18.25 -4.25 -6.66
C ILE A 51 17.39 -4.81 -7.78
N LYS A 52 16.06 -4.83 -7.58
CA LYS A 52 15.12 -5.46 -8.51
C LYS A 52 15.03 -4.75 -9.85
N TYR A 53 15.00 -3.42 -9.82
CA TYR A 53 14.81 -2.60 -11.02
C TYR A 53 16.12 -2.04 -11.57
N GLU A 54 17.26 -2.53 -11.07
CA GLU A 54 18.61 -2.07 -11.44
C GLU A 54 18.77 -0.53 -11.31
N GLY A 55 18.06 0.08 -10.36
CA GLY A 55 17.96 1.51 -10.17
C GLY A 55 16.66 1.95 -9.50
N GLU A 56 16.46 3.26 -9.41
CA GLU A 56 15.20 3.82 -8.88
C GLU A 56 14.11 3.77 -9.94
N ARG A 57 12.96 3.20 -9.58
CA ARG A 57 11.80 3.09 -10.46
C ARG A 57 11.23 4.50 -10.65
N LYS A 58 11.41 5.07 -11.86
CA LYS A 58 10.88 6.40 -12.19
C LYS A 58 9.37 6.35 -12.44
N ARG A 59 8.59 6.20 -11.37
CA ARG A 59 7.13 6.38 -11.41
C ARG A 59 6.81 7.83 -11.12
N ASN A 60 6.04 8.45 -12.02
CA ASN A 60 5.56 9.82 -11.82
C ASN A 60 4.37 9.77 -10.84
N ILE A 61 4.69 9.77 -9.55
CA ILE A 61 3.72 9.74 -8.45
C ILE A 61 3.61 11.16 -7.91
N ASN A 62 2.39 11.65 -7.75
CA ASN A 62 2.11 12.88 -7.00
C ASN A 62 0.96 12.59 -6.04
N ILE A 63 1.28 12.34 -4.77
CA ILE A 63 0.31 11.86 -3.79
C ILE A 63 -0.82 12.88 -3.63
N ARG A 64 -0.46 14.17 -3.56
CA ARG A 64 -1.43 15.25 -3.38
C ARG A 64 -2.43 15.37 -4.53
N ASN A 65 -1.95 15.29 -5.77
CA ASN A 65 -2.81 15.34 -6.94
C ASN A 65 -3.68 14.08 -7.05
N SER A 66 -3.15 12.90 -6.72
CA SER A 66 -3.95 11.66 -6.66
C SER A 66 -5.10 11.79 -5.66
N ILE A 67 -4.85 12.36 -4.47
CA ILE A 67 -5.90 12.61 -3.46
C ILE A 67 -7.03 13.48 -4.00
N GLN A 68 -6.71 14.53 -4.76
CA GLN A 68 -7.71 15.45 -5.32
C GLN A 68 -8.65 14.76 -6.32
N SER A 69 -8.25 13.62 -6.90
CA SER A 69 -9.09 12.85 -7.81
C SER A 69 -10.10 11.94 -7.10
N SER A 70 -9.94 11.73 -5.79
CA SER A 70 -10.83 10.90 -4.99
C SER A 70 -12.12 11.61 -4.61
N LYS A 71 -13.24 10.88 -4.56
CA LYS A 71 -14.52 11.39 -4.05
C LYS A 71 -14.42 11.78 -2.58
N GLN A 72 -13.60 11.08 -1.81
CA GLN A 72 -13.39 11.31 -0.38
C GLN A 72 -12.12 12.12 -0.11
N HIS A 73 -11.75 13.01 -1.06
CA HIS A 73 -10.52 13.80 -0.97
C HIS A 73 -10.42 14.59 0.34
N VAL A 74 -11.53 14.99 0.98
CA VAL A 74 -11.49 15.76 2.23
C VAL A 74 -10.88 14.94 3.36
N ALA A 75 -11.34 13.69 3.54
CA ALA A 75 -10.82 12.79 4.55
C ALA A 75 -9.37 12.39 4.25
N PHE A 76 -9.08 12.00 3.02
CA PHE A 76 -7.73 11.63 2.57
C PHE A 76 -6.73 12.79 2.68
N ASN A 77 -7.12 14.01 2.28
CA ASN A 77 -6.27 15.19 2.38
C ASN A 77 -6.04 15.59 3.84
N SER A 78 -7.02 15.38 4.73
CA SER A 78 -6.84 15.64 6.15
C SER A 78 -5.75 14.75 6.78
N ILE A 79 -5.61 13.50 6.33
CA ILE A 79 -4.53 12.60 6.76
C ILE A 79 -3.21 13.05 6.13
N TYR A 80 -3.22 13.40 4.85
CA TYR A 80 -2.03 13.88 4.15
C TYR A 80 -1.42 15.11 4.84
N GLU A 81 -2.24 16.13 5.13
CA GLU A 81 -1.74 17.38 5.75
C GLU A 81 -1.24 17.17 7.18
N ARG A 82 -1.77 16.18 7.93
CA ARG A 82 -1.30 15.85 9.28
C ARG A 82 0.18 15.48 9.30
N ASP A 83 0.59 14.69 8.31
CA ASP A 83 1.90 14.05 8.25
C ASP A 83 2.67 14.41 6.96
N LYS A 84 2.36 15.54 6.30
CA LYS A 84 2.83 15.83 4.94
C LYS A 84 4.34 15.79 4.73
N TYR A 85 5.11 16.07 5.77
CA TYR A 85 6.58 16.13 5.70
C TYR A 85 7.25 14.76 5.69
N ILE A 86 6.52 13.68 6.01
CA ILE A 86 7.06 12.31 5.97
C ILE A 86 6.70 11.57 4.68
N TYR A 87 5.89 12.17 3.81
CA TYR A 87 5.53 11.59 2.52
C TYR A 87 6.48 12.08 1.43
N GLN A 88 6.92 11.14 0.60
CA GLN A 88 7.73 11.40 -0.58
C GLN A 88 6.89 11.07 -1.81
N ASP A 89 7.02 11.84 -2.88
CA ASP A 89 6.33 11.57 -4.15
C ASP A 89 7.00 10.41 -4.92
N ASN A 90 7.00 9.24 -4.27
CA ASN A 90 7.54 7.97 -4.74
C ASN A 90 6.76 6.80 -4.10
N VAL A 91 7.18 5.58 -4.41
CA VAL A 91 6.48 4.35 -4.00
C VAL A 91 6.49 4.16 -2.49
N VAL A 92 7.63 4.44 -1.84
CA VAL A 92 7.74 4.37 -0.37
C VAL A 92 6.78 5.36 0.29
N GLY A 93 6.67 6.57 -0.25
CA GLY A 93 5.72 7.55 0.26
C GLY A 93 4.26 7.14 0.04
N VAL A 94 3.93 6.50 -1.09
CA VAL A 94 2.58 5.93 -1.33
C VAL A 94 2.28 4.82 -0.34
N LEU A 95 3.20 3.88 -0.12
CA LEU A 95 3.03 2.80 0.86
C LEU A 95 2.85 3.36 2.27
N ASN A 96 3.67 4.35 2.65
CA ASN A 96 3.58 5.01 3.96
C ASN A 96 2.27 5.80 4.12
N TYR A 97 1.83 6.49 3.07
CA TYR A 97 0.56 7.21 3.05
C TYR A 97 -0.62 6.25 3.17
N THR A 98 -0.63 5.17 2.37
CA THR A 98 -1.66 4.12 2.39
C THR A 98 -1.79 3.50 3.78
N ARG A 99 -0.65 3.15 4.42
CA ARG A 99 -0.62 2.68 5.81
C ARG A 99 -1.27 3.68 6.79
N ASN A 100 -0.92 4.96 6.69
CA ASN A 100 -1.48 5.98 7.57
C ASN A 100 -2.97 6.20 7.33
N VAL A 101 -3.43 6.07 6.09
CA VAL A 101 -4.86 6.07 5.78
C VAL A 101 -5.55 4.93 6.53
N LEU A 102 -5.13 3.68 6.33
CA LEU A 102 -5.78 2.53 6.97
C LEU A 102 -5.80 2.62 8.50
N ASN A 103 -4.76 3.17 9.11
CA ASN A 103 -4.67 3.31 10.57
C ASN A 103 -5.55 4.43 11.16
N HIS A 104 -5.93 5.44 10.37
CA HIS A 104 -6.47 6.68 10.93
C HIS A 104 -7.74 7.19 10.25
N ILE A 105 -8.09 6.68 9.07
CA ILE A 105 -9.19 7.19 8.25
C ILE A 105 -10.53 7.24 8.98
N GLY A 106 -10.84 6.25 9.83
CA GLY A 106 -12.05 6.26 10.66
C GLY A 106 -12.22 7.54 11.50
N GLN A 107 -11.13 8.06 12.09
CA GLN A 107 -11.15 9.29 12.90
C GLN A 107 -11.40 10.55 12.06
N HIS A 108 -11.11 10.50 10.76
CA HIS A 108 -11.28 11.61 9.83
C HIS A 108 -12.64 11.53 9.13
N LEU A 109 -13.15 10.33 8.84
CA LEU A 109 -14.49 10.09 8.30
C LEU A 109 -15.59 10.53 9.28
N THR A 110 -15.42 10.24 10.58
CA THR A 110 -16.36 10.74 11.62
C THR A 110 -16.49 12.26 11.62
N LYS A 111 -15.44 12.99 11.21
CA LYS A 111 -15.45 14.47 11.12
C LYS A 111 -16.08 14.99 9.85
N THR A 112 -16.15 14.18 8.78
CA THR A 112 -16.76 14.55 7.50
C THR A 112 -18.18 14.04 7.33
N HIS A 113 -18.71 13.27 8.30
CA HIS A 113 -20.00 12.57 8.23
C HIS A 113 -20.09 11.55 7.08
N ASP A 114 -18.94 11.12 6.58
CA ASP A 114 -18.85 9.97 5.68
C ASP A 114 -18.72 8.70 6.52
N ASP A 115 -19.35 7.63 6.07
CA ASP A 115 -19.11 6.28 6.58
C ASP A 115 -18.67 5.43 5.39
N LEU A 116 -17.53 4.77 5.50
CA LEU A 116 -16.98 3.93 4.44
C LEU A 116 -16.60 2.58 5.03
N GLU A 117 -17.04 1.53 4.36
CA GLU A 117 -16.59 0.18 4.64
C GLU A 117 -15.12 0.01 4.20
N SER A 118 -14.39 -0.92 4.83
CA SER A 118 -12.98 -1.16 4.53
C SER A 118 -12.70 -1.42 3.04
N GLN A 119 -13.62 -2.09 2.34
CA GLN A 119 -13.53 -2.33 0.90
C GLN A 119 -13.63 -1.03 0.08
N GLU A 120 -14.46 -0.07 0.48
CA GLU A 120 -14.60 1.21 -0.25
C GLU A 120 -13.36 2.08 -0.07
N ILE A 121 -12.73 2.00 1.10
CA ILE A 121 -11.44 2.64 1.39
C ILE A 121 -10.34 2.02 0.53
N GLU A 122 -10.30 0.69 0.43
CA GLU A 122 -9.37 -0.03 -0.45
C GLU A 122 -9.57 0.37 -1.91
N GLU A 123 -10.80 0.35 -2.41
CA GLU A 123 -11.11 0.72 -3.79
C GLU A 123 -10.70 2.16 -4.10
N ALA A 124 -10.92 3.09 -3.17
CA ALA A 124 -10.47 4.47 -3.31
C ALA A 124 -8.94 4.59 -3.33
N LEU A 125 -8.24 3.83 -2.47
CA LEU A 125 -6.78 3.79 -2.45
C LEU A 125 -6.21 3.19 -3.73
N THR A 126 -6.78 2.10 -4.23
CA THR A 126 -6.40 1.46 -5.49
C THR A 126 -6.71 2.35 -6.68
N ALA A 127 -7.80 3.12 -6.66
CA ALA A 127 -8.07 4.12 -7.70
C ALA A 127 -7.03 5.25 -7.71
N MET A 128 -6.59 5.72 -6.54
CA MET A 128 -5.54 6.75 -6.42
C MET A 128 -4.13 6.22 -6.75
N PHE A 129 -3.86 4.97 -6.38
CA PHE A 129 -2.55 4.32 -6.46
C PHE A 129 -2.66 2.86 -6.95
N PRO A 130 -2.91 2.64 -8.25
CA PRO A 130 -3.22 1.29 -8.78
C PRO A 130 -2.16 0.22 -8.54
N GLU A 131 -0.89 0.62 -8.41
CA GLU A 131 0.22 -0.31 -8.19
C GLU A 131 0.56 -0.54 -6.70
N SER A 132 -0.05 0.21 -5.76
CA SER A 132 0.33 0.20 -4.34
C SER A 132 0.21 -1.19 -3.70
N LEU A 133 -0.88 -1.92 -3.99
CA LEU A 133 -1.06 -3.28 -3.49
C LEU A 133 -0.09 -4.30 -4.10
N ILE A 134 0.25 -4.13 -5.37
CA ILE A 134 1.26 -4.95 -6.03
C ILE A 134 2.62 -4.67 -5.39
N ASP A 135 2.97 -3.40 -5.16
CA ASP A 135 4.22 -3.01 -4.51
C ASP A 135 4.35 -3.59 -3.10
N LEU A 136 3.26 -3.59 -2.33
CA LEU A 136 3.20 -4.23 -1.02
C LEU A 136 3.38 -5.75 -1.11
N TYR A 137 2.67 -6.40 -2.04
CA TYR A 137 2.77 -7.84 -2.27
C TYR A 137 4.18 -8.26 -2.69
N GLU A 138 4.79 -7.55 -3.64
CA GLU A 138 6.15 -7.83 -4.09
C GLU A 138 7.15 -7.72 -2.95
N PHE A 139 7.01 -6.69 -2.11
CA PHE A 139 7.88 -6.52 -0.95
C PHE A 139 7.67 -7.61 0.11
N LEU A 140 6.43 -7.91 0.50
CA LEU A 140 6.17 -8.91 1.53
C LEU A 140 6.43 -10.33 1.04
N VAL A 141 5.89 -10.70 -0.11
CA VAL A 141 5.81 -12.09 -0.53
C VAL A 141 7.05 -12.51 -1.31
N ILE A 142 7.61 -11.63 -2.13
CA ILE A 142 8.78 -11.94 -2.95
C ILE A 142 10.07 -11.62 -2.18
N HIS A 143 10.20 -10.40 -1.66
CA HIS A 143 11.43 -9.99 -0.97
C HIS A 143 11.51 -10.56 0.46
N LYS A 144 10.45 -10.39 1.24
CA LYS A 144 10.41 -10.85 2.65
C LYS A 144 10.02 -12.32 2.83
N ASN A 145 9.63 -13.01 1.76
CA ASN A 145 9.18 -14.40 1.78
C ASN A 145 8.03 -14.67 2.76
N VAL A 146 7.15 -13.69 2.98
CA VAL A 146 5.93 -13.84 3.76
C VAL A 146 4.93 -14.71 3.00
N ASN A 147 4.25 -15.60 3.72
CA ASN A 147 3.15 -16.35 3.14
C ASN A 147 1.94 -15.43 2.96
N ALA A 148 1.48 -15.27 1.72
CA ALA A 148 0.42 -14.34 1.40
C ALA A 148 -0.93 -14.71 2.05
N GLY A 149 -1.17 -16.00 2.32
CA GLY A 149 -2.37 -16.46 3.03
C GLY A 149 -2.40 -16.04 4.51
N GLU A 150 -1.28 -15.61 5.09
CA GLU A 150 -1.27 -15.01 6.44
C GLU A 150 -1.82 -13.58 6.45
N CYS A 151 -1.98 -12.96 5.27
CA CYS A 151 -2.44 -11.58 5.14
C CYS A 151 -3.89 -11.47 4.65
N THR A 152 -4.54 -12.56 4.21
CA THR A 152 -5.89 -12.51 3.61
C THR A 152 -7.01 -13.07 4.51
N ASN A 153 -6.67 -13.66 5.66
CA ASN A 153 -7.62 -14.32 6.58
C ASN A 153 -8.06 -13.44 7.73
#